data_AF-A0A1E5GSH9-F1
#
_entry.id   AF-A0A1E5GSH9-F1
#
_cell.length_a   1.000
_cell.length_b   1.000
_cell.length_c   1.000
_cell.angle_alpha   90.00
_cell.angle_beta   90.00
_cell.angle_gamma   90.00
#
_symmetry.space_group_name_H-M   'P 1'
#
loop_
_entity.id
_entity.type
_entity.pdbx_description
1 polymer ?
#
loop_
_entity_poly.entity_id
_entity_poly.type
_entity_poly.pdbx_seq_one_letter_code
_entity_poly.pdbx_strand_id
1 'polypeptide(L)' 'MATEEQLKDLNEIVYSVDPNFKDNGKPVKQLEKNTIFETTDKQRFKLLSVKNGDYGFQGMAVAPIVIGTPDSRCSRNLS' A
#
# COMPACT_ATOMS: atom_id res chain seq x y z
N MET A 1 -14.09 5.00 -3.14
CA MET A 1 -13.51 3.87 -3.89
C MET A 1 -12.22 4.35 -4.53
N ALA A 2 -11.21 3.49 -4.66
CA ALA A 2 -9.96 3.87 -5.33
C ALA A 2 -10.16 3.99 -6.85
N THR A 3 -9.44 4.88 -7.51
CA THR A 3 -9.43 5.04 -8.97
C THR A 3 -8.52 4.00 -9.64
N GLU A 4 -8.66 3.76 -10.94
CA GLU A 4 -7.78 2.84 -11.67
C GLU A 4 -6.30 3.27 -11.63
N GLU A 5 -6.04 4.58 -11.66
CA GLU A 5 -4.69 5.14 -11.54
C GLU A 5 -4.10 4.85 -10.16
N GLN A 6 -4.88 5.03 -9.10
CA GLN A 6 -4.48 4.65 -7.74
C GLN A 6 -4.22 3.14 -7.64
N LEU A 7 -5.01 2.31 -8.31
CA LEU A 7 -4.79 0.85 -8.32
C LEU A 7 -3.49 0.48 -9.03
N LYS A 8 -3.13 1.15 -10.12
CA LYS A 8 -1.84 0.95 -10.80
C LYS A 8 -0.67 1.36 -9.91
N ASP A 9 -0.74 2.55 -9.31
CA ASP A 9 0.31 3.03 -8.41
C ASP A 9 0.48 2.09 -7.20
N LEU A 10 -0.63 1.65 -6.59
CA LEU A 10 -0.59 0.68 -5.50
C LEU A 10 0.03 -0.66 -5.92
N ASN A 11 -0.21 -1.10 -7.15
CA ASN A 11 0.36 -2.33 -7.68
C ASN A 11 1.88 -2.22 -7.92
N GLU A 12 2.41 -1.04 -8.25
CA GLU A 12 3.86 -0.82 -8.30
C GLU A 12 4.48 -0.74 -6.90
N ILE A 13 3.78 -0.09 -5.97
CA ILE A 13 4.24 0.13 -4.61
C ILE A 13 4.35 -1.18 -3.82
N VAL A 14 3.54 -2.20 -4.14
CA VAL A 14 3.59 -3.50 -3.44
C VAL A 14 4.96 -4.16 -3.52
N TYR A 15 5.73 -3.96 -4.59
CA TYR A 15 7.09 -4.50 -4.70
C TYR A 15 8.05 -3.91 -3.66
N SER A 16 7.77 -2.71 -3.17
CA SER A 16 8.57 -2.05 -2.13
C SER A 16 8.32 -2.63 -0.73
N VAL A 17 7.36 -3.54 -0.54
CA VAL A 17 7.15 -4.23 0.75
C VAL A 17 7.97 -5.51 0.88
N ASP A 18 8.50 -6.03 -0.24
CA ASP A 18 9.35 -7.23 -0.24
C ASP A 18 10.80 -6.87 0.08
N PRO A 19 11.38 -7.36 1.18
CA PRO A 19 12.79 -7.13 1.51
C PRO A 19 13.77 -7.68 0.46
N ASN A 20 13.35 -8.65 -0.35
CA ASN A 20 14.19 -9.30 -1.34
C ASN A 20 14.04 -8.71 -2.75
N PHE A 21 13.08 -7.80 -2.95
CA PHE A 21 12.87 -7.19 -4.25
C PHE A 21 14.00 -6.22 -4.59
N LYS A 22 14.51 -6.35 -5.82
CA LYS A 22 15.55 -5.48 -6.37
C LYS A 22 15.07 -4.96 -7.71
N ASP A 23 14.91 -3.65 -7.80
CA ASP A 23 14.69 -3.01 -9.09
C ASP A 23 16.05 -2.81 -9.78
N ASN A 24 16.25 -3.41 -10.94
CA ASN A 24 17.50 -3.33 -11.70
C ASN A 24 18.76 -3.66 -10.87
N GLY A 25 18.64 -4.62 -9.94
CA GLY A 25 19.73 -5.04 -9.06
C GLY A 25 20.01 -4.11 -7.87
N LYS A 26 19.28 -3.00 -7.74
CA LYS A 26 19.37 -2.08 -6.59
C LYS A 26 18.27 -2.36 -5.57
N PRO A 27 18.55 -2.26 -4.27
CA PRO A 27 17.52 -2.33 -3.25
C PRO A 27 16.56 -1.15 -3.43
N VAL A 28 15.26 -1.42 -3.42
CA VAL A 28 14.22 -0.39 -3.38
C VAL A 28 14.00 0.08 -1.95
N LYS A 29 13.43 1.27 -1.78
CA LYS A 29 13.08 1.79 -0.46
C LYS A 29 12.00 0.90 0.15
N GLN A 30 12.34 0.18 1.22
CA GLN A 30 11.40 -0.72 1.86
C GLN A 30 10.30 0.06 2.59
N LEU A 31 9.04 -0.32 2.34
CA LEU A 31 7.89 0.24 3.04
C LEU A 31 7.50 -0.65 4.21
N GLU A 32 7.52 -0.07 5.40
CA GLU A 32 7.13 -0.73 6.64
C GLU A 32 5.74 -0.29 7.11
N LYS A 33 5.13 -1.10 7.97
CA LYS A 33 3.84 -0.80 8.59
C LYS A 33 3.84 0.63 9.19
N ASN A 34 2.72 1.34 9.04
CA ASN A 34 2.51 2.74 9.38
C ASN A 34 3.19 3.78 8.49
N THR A 35 3.93 3.36 7.45
CA THR A 35 4.44 4.31 6.46
C THR A 35 3.27 5.00 5.74
N ILE A 36 3.41 6.31 5.54
CA ILE A 36 2.50 7.10 4.70
C ILE A 36 3.22 7.36 3.38
N PHE A 37 2.55 7.06 2.28
CA PHE A 37 3.02 7.34 0.94
C PHE A 37 1.94 8.06 0.14
N GLU A 38 2.34 8.62 -0.99
CA GLU A 38 1.48 9.41 -1.87
C GLU A 38 1.50 8.79 -3.26
N THR A 39 0.31 8.63 -3.87
CA THR A 39 0.15 8.22 -5.27
C THR A 39 0.24 9.44 -6.19
N THR A 40 0.34 9.20 -7.50
CA THR A 40 0.58 10.23 -8.53
C THR A 40 -0.49 11.32 -8.54
N ASP A 41 -1.71 10.97 -8.18
CA ASP A 41 -2.86 11.87 -8.05
C ASP A 41 -2.90 12.66 -6.72
N LYS A 42 -1.84 12.60 -5.92
CA LYS A 42 -1.70 13.22 -4.59
C LYS A 42 -2.58 12.61 -3.50
N GLN A 43 -3.21 11.45 -3.76
CA GLN A 43 -3.90 10.73 -2.71
C GLN A 43 -2.86 10.09 -1.77
N ARG A 44 -3.03 10.33 -0.47
CA ARG A 44 -2.15 9.75 0.55
C ARG A 44 -2.75 8.47 1.10
N PHE A 45 -1.92 7.46 1.31
CA PHE A 45 -2.31 6.18 1.91
C PHE A 45 -1.44 5.87 3.12
N LYS A 46 -2.04 5.25 4.13
CA LYS A 46 -1.32 4.66 5.26
C LYS A 46 -1.23 3.15 5.08
N LEU A 47 -0.02 2.61 5.15
CA LEU A 47 0.22 1.18 5.18
C LEU A 47 -0.21 0.60 6.54
N LEU A 48 -1.24 -0.24 6.54
CA LEU A 48 -1.79 -0.85 7.76
C LEU A 48 -1.13 -2.17 8.11
N SER A 49 -0.77 -2.96 7.10
CA SER A 49 -0.17 -4.27 7.26
C SER A 49 0.55 -4.70 5.99
N VAL A 50 1.60 -5.50 6.17
CA VAL A 50 2.34 -6.19 5.11
C VAL A 50 2.23 -7.68 5.41
N LYS A 51 1.94 -8.48 4.39
CA LYS A 51 2.00 -9.93 4.46
C LYS A 51 2.97 -10.43 3.40
N ASN A 52 4.03 -11.07 3.85
CA ASN A 52 4.94 -11.83 3.00
C ASN A 52 4.46 -13.28 3.05
N GLY A 53 3.88 -13.76 1.95
CA GLY A 53 3.44 -15.14 1.81
C GLY A 53 4.61 -16.06 1.50
N ASP A 54 4.56 -17.28 2.01
CA ASP A 54 5.60 -18.31 1.84
C ASP A 54 5.82 -18.70 0.36
N TYR A 55 4.85 -18.42 -0.51
CA TYR A 55 4.86 -18.75 -1.94
C TYR A 55 5.15 -17.54 -2.85
N GLY A 56 5.85 -16.51 -2.35
CA GLY A 56 6.21 -15.34 -3.15
C GLY A 56 5.06 -14.35 -3.41
N PHE A 57 3.93 -14.51 -2.70
CA PHE A 57 2.85 -13.53 -2.71
C PHE A 57 3.14 -12.42 -1.70
N GLN A 58 3.31 -11.20 -2.18
CA GLN A 58 3.37 -10.02 -1.32
C GLN A 58 2.04 -9.30 -1.35
N GLY A 59 1.51 -9.05 -0.16
CA GLY A 59 0.26 -8.32 0.02
C GLY A 59 0.45 -7.13 0.94
N MET A 60 -0.23 -6.04 0.63
CA MET A 60 -0.32 -4.90 1.53
C MET A 60 -1.77 -4.48 1.75
N ALA A 61 -2.08 -4.13 3.00
CA ALA A 61 -3.34 -3.50 3.36
C ALA A 61 -3.09 -2.00 3.55
N VAL A 62 -3.86 -1.17 2.85
CA VAL A 62 -3.71 0.29 2.87
C VAL A 62 -5.04 0.96 3.20
N ALA A 63 -4.99 2.12 3.86
CA ALA A 63 -6.14 2.99 4.07
C ALA A 63 -5.88 4.36 3.43
N PRO A 64 -6.80 4.89 2.62
CA PRO A 64 -6.69 6.26 2.14
C PRO A 64 -6.78 7.23 3.32
N ILE A 65 -5.99 8.29 3.29
CA ILE A 65 -6.07 9.38 4.26
C ILE A 65 -7.03 10.41 3.70
N VAL A 66 -8.17 10.59 4.36
CA VAL A 66 -9.20 11.56 4.00
C VAL A 66 -9.28 12.59 5.13
N ILE A 67 -9.01 13.86 4.82
CA ILE A 67 -9.02 14.97 5.80
C ILE A 67 -8.06 14.67 6.99
N GLY A 68 -6.83 14.24 6.67
CA GLY A 68 -5.75 14.02 7.65
C GLY A 68 -5.90 12.79 8.55
N THR A 69 -7.02 12.06 8.47
CA THR A 69 -7.24 10.83 9.25
C THR A 69 -7.20 9.62 8.30
N PRO A 70 -6.49 8.53 8.64
CA PRO A 70 -6.62 7.28 7.90
C PRO A 70 -8.07 6.81 7.96
N ASP A 71 -8.71 6.64 6.81
CA ASP A 71 -10.05 6.06 6.74
C ASP A 71 -9.96 4.56 6.96
N SER A 72 -9.88 4.18 8.24
CA SER A 72 -9.94 2.79 8.69
C SER A 72 -11.38 2.31 8.90
N ARG A 73 -12.41 3.06 8.47
CA ARG A 73 -13.81 2.63 8.54
C ARG A 73 -14.12 1.58 7.46
N CYS A 74 -13.40 0.46 7.48
CA CYS A 74 -13.99 -0.83 7.16
C CYS A 74 -14.92 -1.21 8.32
N SER A 75 -16.05 -0.52 8.47
CA SER A 75 -17.03 -0.82 9.52
C SER A 75 -18.42 -0.85 8.93
N ARG A 76 -18.96 -2.08 8.88
CA ARG A 76 -20.39 -2.41 8.93
C ARG A 76 -21.30 -1.61 7.99
N ASN A 77 -21.45 -2.11 6.77
CA ASN A 77 -22.73 -2.04 6.05
C ASN A 77 -22.96 -3.40 5.38
N LEU A 78 -23.21 -4.41 6.22
CA LEU A 78 -24.08 -5.52 5.87
C LEU A 78 -25.34 -5.26 6.70
N SER A 79 -26.26 -4.50 6.10
CA SER A 79 -27.65 -4.41 6.54
C SER A 79 -28.38 -5.70 6.18
#